data_AF-A0A388QRK6-F1
#
_entry.id   AF-A0A388QRK6-F1
#
_cell.length_a   1.000
_cell.length_b   1.000
_cell.length_c   1.000
_cell.angle_alpha   90.00
_cell.angle_beta   90.00
_cell.angle_gamma   90.00
#
_symmetry.space_group_name_H-M   'P 1'
#
loop_
_entity.id
_entity.type
_entity.pdbx_description
1 polymer ?
#
loop_
_entity_poly.entity_id
_entity_poly.type
_entity_poly.pdbx_seq_one_letter_code
_entity_poly.pdbx_strand_id
1 'polypeptide(L)'
;YAFIAQLGYQSKEVSGSAQTDPVDDLVAILEASRPEVVYLHNPADKHDTHVACFARCIEALRRLPKAQRPSKVLGCEVWRALDWIVDSEKVGMAVSARPELAQALNEVFATQIVGGKRYDLAVIARRTANATFHDAHASDAASALQWAMDLTPLIQDDTLDVTVYTLGFLARLQQDVAARLQRAY
;
A
#
# COMPACT_ATOMS: atom_id res chain seq x y z
N TYR A 1 19.35 -3.27 13.31
CA TYR A 1 20.00 -3.68 12.04
C TYR A 1 18.93 -3.64 10.95
N ALA A 2 19.29 -3.34 9.70
CA ALA A 2 18.38 -3.31 8.57
C ALA A 2 19.03 -4.01 7.37
N PHE A 3 18.22 -4.61 6.50
CA PHE A 3 18.65 -5.29 5.29
C PHE A 3 17.87 -4.71 4.10
N ILE A 4 18.57 -4.48 2.99
CA ILE A 4 17.99 -4.03 1.72
C ILE A 4 18.47 -5.00 0.65
N ALA A 5 17.53 -5.61 -0.06
CA ALA A 5 17.80 -6.40 -1.26
C ALA A 5 17.39 -5.61 -2.51
N GLN A 6 18.27 -5.53 -3.50
CA GLN A 6 17.94 -5.03 -4.84
C GLN A 6 17.96 -6.23 -5.79
N LEU A 7 16.78 -6.67 -6.23
CA LEU A 7 16.64 -7.90 -7.02
C LEU A 7 17.08 -7.76 -8.49
N GLY A 8 17.29 -6.53 -8.96
CA GLY A 8 17.84 -6.29 -10.31
C GLY A 8 16.86 -6.49 -11.48
N TYR A 9 15.59 -6.82 -11.21
CA TYR A 9 14.55 -6.94 -12.24
C TYR A 9 14.14 -5.58 -12.83
N GLN A 10 14.00 -5.53 -14.15
CA GLN A 10 13.37 -4.43 -14.89
C GLN A 10 11.86 -4.45 -14.71
N SER A 11 11.21 -3.29 -14.82
CA SER A 11 9.75 -3.18 -14.70
C SER A 11 8.98 -4.12 -15.63
N LYS A 12 9.49 -4.37 -16.84
CA LYS A 12 8.87 -5.28 -17.82
C LYS A 12 8.91 -6.75 -17.39
N GLU A 13 9.92 -7.15 -16.62
CA GLU A 13 10.11 -8.52 -16.12
C GLU A 13 9.12 -8.78 -14.97
N VAL A 14 8.83 -7.76 -14.17
CA VAL A 14 7.80 -7.82 -13.12
C VAL A 14 6.38 -7.87 -13.69
N SER A 15 6.13 -7.14 -14.79
CA SER A 15 4.80 -7.00 -15.41
C SER A 15 4.34 -8.18 -16.29
N GLY A 16 5.10 -9.28 -16.38
CA GLY A 16 4.73 -10.48 -17.15
C GLY A 16 4.19 -11.63 -16.29
N SER A 17 3.31 -12.48 -16.84
CA SER A 17 2.80 -13.68 -16.16
C SER A 17 3.62 -14.95 -16.42
N ALA A 18 4.56 -14.91 -17.38
CA ALA A 18 5.34 -16.08 -17.80
C ALA A 18 6.65 -16.26 -17.03
N GLN A 19 7.12 -15.22 -16.33
CA GLN A 19 8.38 -15.26 -15.56
C GLN A 19 8.06 -15.43 -14.08
N THR A 20 8.55 -16.51 -13.48
CA THR A 20 8.37 -16.78 -12.04
C THR A 20 9.55 -16.32 -11.19
N ASP A 21 10.70 -16.03 -11.80
CA ASP A 21 11.93 -15.65 -11.08
C ASP A 21 11.70 -14.54 -10.02
N PRO A 22 10.97 -13.44 -10.30
CA PRO A 22 10.69 -12.43 -9.27
C PRO A 22 9.87 -12.98 -8.10
N VAL A 23 8.97 -13.93 -8.34
CA VAL A 23 8.16 -14.57 -7.30
C VAL A 23 9.01 -15.52 -6.47
N ASP A 24 9.86 -16.31 -7.13
CA ASP A 24 10.71 -17.31 -6.48
C ASP A 24 11.72 -16.65 -5.54
N ASP A 25 12.34 -15.54 -5.95
CA ASP A 25 13.21 -14.73 -5.08
C ASP A 25 12.46 -14.12 -3.90
N LEU A 26 11.23 -13.63 -4.12
CA LEU A 26 10.39 -13.10 -3.05
C LEU A 26 10.03 -14.19 -2.03
N VAL A 27 9.71 -15.42 -2.49
CA VAL A 27 9.48 -16.56 -1.59
C VAL A 27 10.71 -16.83 -0.73
N ALA A 28 11.90 -16.93 -1.33
CA ALA A 28 13.13 -17.17 -0.59
C ALA A 28 13.41 -16.11 0.47
N ILE A 29 13.18 -14.82 0.15
CA ILE A 29 13.31 -13.72 1.11
C ILE A 29 12.29 -13.84 2.24
N LEU A 30 11.03 -14.13 1.93
CA LEU A 30 9.97 -14.24 2.93
C LEU A 30 10.20 -15.44 3.87
N GLU A 31 10.65 -16.58 3.36
CA GLU A 31 10.98 -17.76 4.16
C GLU A 31 12.17 -17.52 5.10
N ALA A 32 13.19 -16.79 4.62
CA ALA A 32 14.38 -16.46 5.39
C ALA A 32 14.10 -15.38 6.46
N SER A 33 13.30 -14.37 6.12
CA SER A 33 13.04 -13.22 7.01
C SER A 33 11.88 -13.42 7.97
N ARG A 34 10.90 -14.28 7.62
CA ARG A 34 9.69 -14.56 8.41
C ARG A 34 9.05 -13.29 8.99
N PRO A 35 8.68 -12.31 8.14
CA PRO A 35 8.19 -11.05 8.62
C PRO A 35 6.85 -11.22 9.33
N GLU A 36 6.63 -10.47 10.41
CA GLU A 36 5.31 -10.39 11.05
C GLU A 36 4.36 -9.52 10.21
N VAL A 37 4.87 -8.39 9.69
CA VAL A 37 4.10 -7.42 8.90
C VAL A 37 4.80 -7.20 7.56
N VAL A 38 4.02 -7.21 6.48
CA VAL A 38 4.51 -6.91 5.13
C VAL A 38 3.77 -5.69 4.57
N TYR A 39 4.53 -4.73 4.04
CA TYR A 39 4.01 -3.54 3.36
C TYR A 39 4.21 -3.67 1.85
N LEU A 40 3.15 -3.45 1.08
CA LEU A 40 3.08 -3.63 -0.38
C LEU A 40 2.53 -2.36 -1.04
N HIS A 41 2.54 -2.30 -2.38
CA HIS A 41 1.65 -1.40 -3.11
C HIS A 41 0.18 -1.86 -2.99
N ASN A 42 -0.75 -0.91 -3.07
CA ASN A 42 -2.18 -1.24 -3.17
C ASN A 42 -2.55 -1.72 -4.60
N PRO A 43 -3.53 -2.64 -4.74
CA PRO A 43 -3.92 -3.22 -6.03
C PRO A 43 -4.51 -2.22 -7.04
N ALA A 44 -4.97 -1.06 -6.57
CA ALA A 44 -5.60 -0.05 -7.42
C ALA A 44 -4.69 1.17 -7.68
N ASP A 45 -3.38 1.03 -7.53
CA ASP A 45 -2.44 2.12 -7.79
C ASP A 45 -2.54 2.64 -9.24
N LYS A 46 -2.09 3.88 -9.51
CA LYS A 46 -2.16 4.45 -10.87
C LYS A 46 -0.98 4.02 -11.75
N HIS A 47 0.03 3.38 -11.18
CA HIS A 47 1.22 2.95 -11.91
C HIS A 47 1.19 1.44 -12.14
N ASP A 48 1.16 0.99 -13.39
CA ASP A 48 1.00 -0.42 -13.74
C ASP A 48 2.09 -1.32 -13.13
N THR A 49 3.35 -0.86 -13.09
CA THR A 49 4.43 -1.59 -12.42
C THR A 49 4.19 -1.79 -10.92
N HIS A 50 3.52 -0.86 -10.22
CA HIS A 50 3.17 -1.05 -8.81
C HIS A 50 2.12 -2.15 -8.65
N VAL A 51 1.12 -2.18 -9.54
CA VAL A 51 0.10 -3.22 -9.57
C VAL A 51 0.72 -4.59 -9.88
N ALA A 52 1.65 -4.64 -10.84
CA ALA A 52 2.40 -5.84 -11.15
C ALA A 52 3.25 -6.33 -9.97
N CYS A 53 3.98 -5.42 -9.30
CA CYS A 53 4.77 -5.72 -8.11
C CYS A 53 3.88 -6.29 -6.98
N PHE A 54 2.74 -5.65 -6.71
CA PHE A 54 1.74 -6.17 -5.78
C PHE A 54 1.30 -7.59 -6.15
N ALA A 55 1.03 -7.87 -7.43
CA ALA A 55 0.62 -9.20 -7.89
C ALA A 55 1.70 -10.26 -7.61
N ARG A 56 2.97 -9.98 -7.91
CA ARG A 56 4.10 -10.89 -7.61
C ARG A 56 4.25 -11.13 -6.10
N CYS A 57 4.06 -10.09 -5.28
CA CYS A 57 4.12 -10.22 -3.83
C CYS A 57 2.98 -11.09 -3.27
N ILE A 58 1.73 -10.89 -3.73
CA ILE A 58 0.61 -11.74 -3.31
C ILE A 58 0.82 -13.19 -3.74
N GLU A 59 1.33 -13.41 -4.95
CA GLU A 59 1.67 -14.74 -5.44
C GLU A 59 2.73 -15.41 -4.53
N ALA A 60 3.82 -14.72 -4.21
CA ALA A 60 4.86 -15.23 -3.32
C ALA A 60 4.32 -15.53 -1.91
N LEU A 61 3.54 -14.62 -1.33
CA LEU A 61 2.91 -14.79 -0.02
C LEU A 61 1.95 -15.99 0.01
N ARG A 62 1.22 -16.24 -1.09
CA ARG A 62 0.34 -17.42 -1.24
C ARG A 62 1.11 -18.73 -1.43
N ARG A 63 2.36 -18.70 -1.92
CA ARG A 63 3.21 -19.90 -2.02
C ARG A 63 3.76 -20.37 -0.67
N LEU A 64 3.85 -19.49 0.32
CA LEU A 64 4.28 -19.86 1.66
C LEU A 64 3.28 -20.81 2.34
N PRO A 65 3.74 -21.77 3.16
CA PRO A 65 2.86 -22.51 4.07
C PRO A 65 2.07 -21.54 4.95
N LYS A 66 0.77 -21.80 5.17
CA LYS A 66 -0.13 -20.91 5.94
C LYS A 66 0.46 -20.50 7.30
N ALA A 67 1.13 -21.42 8.00
CA ALA A 67 1.76 -21.19 9.29
C ALA A 67 3.00 -20.26 9.25
N GLN A 68 3.56 -20.01 8.06
CA GLN A 68 4.72 -19.13 7.85
C GLN A 68 4.35 -17.79 7.22
N ARG A 69 3.06 -17.57 6.90
CA ARG A 69 2.60 -16.31 6.34
C ARG A 69 2.60 -15.21 7.41
N PRO A 70 2.87 -13.95 7.04
CA PRO A 70 2.84 -12.82 7.98
C PRO A 70 1.47 -12.68 8.62
N SER A 71 1.43 -12.15 9.84
CA SER A 71 0.18 -11.86 10.54
C SER A 71 -0.59 -10.72 9.90
N LYS A 72 0.11 -9.82 9.19
CA LYS A 72 -0.47 -8.63 8.57
C LYS A 72 0.17 -8.28 7.24
N VAL A 73 -0.65 -7.96 6.24
CA VAL A 73 -0.22 -7.46 4.93
C VAL A 73 -0.95 -6.17 4.61
N LEU A 74 -0.22 -5.10 4.30
CA LEU A 74 -0.75 -3.75 4.13
C LEU A 74 -0.41 -3.15 2.76
N GLY A 75 -1.43 -2.84 1.97
CA GLY A 75 -1.31 -2.18 0.66
C GLY A 75 -1.28 -0.67 0.82
N CYS A 76 -0.09 -0.07 0.78
CA CYS A 76 0.13 1.34 1.04
C CYS A 76 -0.30 2.22 -0.14
N GLU A 77 -0.74 3.44 0.17
CA GLU A 77 -0.96 4.47 -0.85
C GLU A 77 0.37 5.00 -1.43
N VAL A 78 0.38 5.26 -2.73
CA VAL A 78 1.50 5.94 -3.42
C VAL A 78 0.94 6.87 -4.51
N TRP A 79 0.73 6.38 -5.75
CA TRP A 79 0.18 7.21 -6.82
C TRP A 79 -1.33 7.33 -6.77
N ARG A 80 -2.01 6.32 -6.20
CA ARG A 80 -3.40 6.45 -5.79
C ARG A 80 -3.50 6.60 -4.28
N ALA A 81 -4.15 7.69 -3.85
CA ALA A 81 -4.68 7.87 -2.50
C ALA A 81 -5.68 6.77 -2.17
N LEU A 82 -6.02 6.56 -0.90
CA LEU A 82 -7.06 5.60 -0.51
C LEU A 82 -8.42 6.24 -0.19
N ASP A 83 -8.70 7.48 -0.62
CA ASP A 83 -10.03 8.12 -0.44
C ASP A 83 -11.17 7.42 -1.17
N TRP A 84 -10.87 6.42 -1.99
CA TRP A 84 -11.86 5.55 -2.62
C TRP A 84 -12.26 4.34 -1.75
N ILE A 85 -11.72 4.25 -0.53
CA ILE A 85 -12.09 3.30 0.53
C ILE A 85 -12.82 4.10 1.61
N VAL A 86 -13.89 3.55 2.20
CA VAL A 86 -14.57 4.20 3.33
C VAL A 86 -13.67 4.21 4.56
N ASP A 87 -13.73 5.25 5.39
CA ASP A 87 -12.74 5.46 6.47
C ASP A 87 -12.66 4.31 7.47
N SER A 88 -13.79 3.64 7.77
CA SER A 88 -13.84 2.49 8.68
C SER A 88 -13.08 1.26 8.17
N GLU A 89 -12.73 1.21 6.87
CA GLU A 89 -11.98 0.13 6.24
C GLU A 89 -10.53 0.51 5.92
N LYS A 90 -10.12 1.77 6.19
CA LYS A 90 -8.73 2.20 6.04
C LYS A 90 -7.91 1.80 7.27
N VAL A 91 -6.67 1.40 7.04
CA VAL A 91 -5.67 1.24 8.10
C VAL A 91 -4.83 2.50 8.17
N GLY A 92 -5.02 3.28 9.24
CA GLY A 92 -4.21 4.47 9.53
C GLY A 92 -2.87 4.11 10.16
N MET A 93 -1.79 4.71 9.63
CA MET A 93 -0.43 4.53 10.14
C MET A 93 0.16 5.89 10.48
N ALA A 94 0.29 6.19 11.78
CA ALA A 94 0.92 7.43 12.23
C ALA A 94 2.41 7.44 11.86
N VAL A 95 2.84 8.47 11.13
CA VAL A 95 4.21 8.62 10.61
C VAL A 95 4.83 9.95 11.05
N SER A 96 4.33 10.52 12.14
CA SER A 96 4.73 11.83 12.69
C SER A 96 5.91 11.78 13.66
N ALA A 97 6.39 10.60 14.07
CA ALA A 97 7.39 10.48 15.15
C ALA A 97 8.78 11.04 14.79
N ARG A 98 9.14 11.07 13.50
CA ARG A 98 10.46 11.51 13.00
C ARG A 98 10.30 12.32 11.70
N PRO A 99 9.72 13.53 11.75
CA PRO A 99 9.39 14.29 10.54
C PRO A 99 10.63 14.69 9.73
N GLU A 100 11.74 15.04 10.40
CA GLU A 100 13.01 15.38 9.75
C GLU A 100 13.59 14.19 8.97
N LEU A 101 13.54 12.98 9.55
CA LEU A 101 13.98 11.76 8.86
C LEU A 101 13.06 11.43 7.68
N ALA A 102 11.75 11.60 7.85
CA ALA A 102 10.80 11.40 6.76
C ALA A 102 11.08 12.35 5.59
N GLN A 103 11.39 13.63 5.86
CA GLN A 103 11.79 14.59 4.84
C GLN A 103 13.08 14.14 4.14
N ALA A 104 14.14 13.87 4.90
CA ALA A 104 15.45 13.50 4.36
C ALA A 104 15.39 12.23 3.47
N LEU A 105 14.57 11.24 3.85
CA LEU A 105 14.36 10.03 3.05
C LEU A 105 13.66 10.27 1.72
N ASN A 106 12.85 11.32 1.59
CA ASN A 106 12.23 11.68 0.31
C ASN A 106 13.18 12.54 -0.55
N GLU A 107 13.98 13.40 0.07
CA GLU A 107 14.93 14.29 -0.61
C GLU A 107 16.13 13.56 -1.23
N VAL A 108 16.48 12.37 -0.73
CA VAL A 108 17.62 11.57 -1.24
C VAL A 108 17.47 11.23 -2.73
N PHE A 109 16.24 11.20 -3.27
CA PHE A 109 15.96 10.91 -4.68
C PHE A 109 16.06 12.16 -5.57
N ALA A 110 17.16 12.90 -5.45
CA ALA A 110 17.37 14.19 -6.11
C ALA A 110 17.13 14.16 -7.63
N THR A 111 17.53 13.08 -8.33
CA THR A 111 17.32 12.94 -9.77
C THR A 111 15.84 12.84 -10.16
N GLN A 112 15.01 12.27 -9.29
CA GLN A 112 13.56 12.20 -9.48
C GLN A 112 12.89 13.55 -9.21
N ILE A 113 13.45 14.34 -8.30
CA ILE A 113 12.94 15.66 -7.90
C ILE A 113 13.28 16.72 -8.97
N VAL A 114 14.54 16.76 -9.42
CA VAL A 114 15.03 17.71 -10.43
C VAL A 114 14.26 17.58 -11.75
N GLY A 115 13.71 16.41 -12.06
CA GLY A 115 12.81 16.18 -13.19
C GLY A 115 11.43 16.86 -13.09
N GLY A 116 11.19 17.70 -12.07
CA GLY A 116 9.98 18.51 -11.91
C GLY A 116 8.88 17.87 -11.07
N LYS A 117 9.10 16.66 -10.53
CA LYS A 117 8.18 15.99 -9.62
C LYS A 117 8.65 16.18 -8.18
N ARG A 118 8.11 17.20 -7.49
CA ARG A 118 8.42 17.52 -6.09
C ARG A 118 7.88 16.49 -5.10
N TYR A 119 8.34 15.25 -5.18
CA TYR A 119 7.95 14.15 -4.29
C TYR A 119 8.30 14.46 -2.83
N ASP A 120 9.42 15.15 -2.61
CA ASP A 120 9.85 15.70 -1.32
C ASP A 120 8.76 16.53 -0.64
N LEU A 121 8.00 17.33 -1.41
CA LEU A 121 6.87 18.10 -0.87
C LEU A 121 5.58 17.28 -0.88
N ALA A 122 5.28 16.60 -1.98
CA ALA A 122 3.99 15.97 -2.21
C ALA A 122 3.70 14.83 -1.23
N VAL A 123 4.71 14.02 -0.88
CA VAL A 123 4.56 12.91 0.06
C VAL A 123 4.24 13.43 1.46
N ILE A 124 4.96 14.44 1.93
CA ILE A 124 4.74 15.03 3.25
C ILE A 124 3.40 15.76 3.30
N ALA A 125 3.08 16.56 2.29
CA ALA A 125 1.80 17.25 2.19
C ALA A 125 0.62 16.27 2.19
N ARG A 126 0.72 15.13 1.49
CA ARG A 126 -0.29 14.06 1.53
C ARG A 126 -0.47 13.51 2.94
N ARG A 127 0.63 13.23 3.65
CA ARG A 127 0.55 12.69 5.02
C ARG A 127 -0.08 13.67 6.00
N THR A 128 0.23 14.95 5.87
CA THR A 128 -0.43 16.01 6.66
C THR A 128 -1.90 16.13 6.29
N ALA A 129 -2.25 16.13 5.00
CA ALA A 129 -3.64 16.17 4.55
C ALA A 129 -4.44 14.98 5.08
N ASN A 130 -3.89 13.76 5.02
CA ASN A 130 -4.53 12.58 5.60
C ASN A 130 -4.75 12.74 7.11
N ALA A 131 -3.77 13.25 7.84
CA ALA A 131 -3.90 13.46 9.28
C ALA A 131 -5.04 14.42 9.63
N THR A 132 -5.19 15.50 8.86
CA THR A 132 -6.19 16.55 9.12
C THR A 132 -7.58 16.23 8.60
N PHE A 133 -7.70 15.50 7.48
CA PHE A 133 -9.00 15.23 6.86
C PHE A 133 -9.59 13.87 7.25
N HIS A 134 -8.95 13.08 8.11
CA HIS A 134 -9.43 11.72 8.43
C HIS A 134 -10.70 11.69 9.30
N ASP A 135 -10.94 12.72 10.12
CA ASP A 135 -12.09 12.78 11.01
C ASP A 135 -12.56 14.24 11.11
N ALA A 136 -13.75 14.50 10.58
CA ALA A 136 -14.34 15.83 10.57
C ALA A 136 -14.82 16.30 11.97
N HIS A 137 -14.80 15.43 12.96
CA HIS A 137 -15.40 15.64 14.28
C HIS A 137 -14.42 15.46 15.45
N ALA A 138 -13.22 14.94 15.20
CA ALA A 138 -12.19 14.76 16.23
C ALA A 138 -10.97 15.66 15.97
N SER A 139 -10.25 15.98 17.04
CA SER A 139 -8.92 16.59 16.93
C SER A 139 -7.88 15.55 16.50
N ASP A 140 -6.97 15.94 15.61
CA ASP A 140 -5.90 15.08 15.09
C ASP A 140 -5.05 14.46 16.23
N ALA A 141 -4.95 13.13 16.25
CA ALA A 141 -4.08 12.40 17.19
C ALA A 141 -2.61 12.31 16.70
N ALA A 142 -2.37 12.60 15.43
CA ALA A 142 -1.06 12.62 14.80
C ALA A 142 -0.98 13.75 13.77
N SER A 143 0.17 14.39 13.59
CA SER A 143 0.37 15.46 12.59
C SER A 143 0.72 14.95 11.18
N ALA A 144 0.88 13.64 11.01
CA ALA A 144 1.16 12.99 9.74
C ALA A 144 0.67 11.53 9.76
N LEU A 145 -0.13 11.17 8.75
CA LEU A 145 -0.79 9.88 8.64
C LEU A 145 -0.62 9.31 7.24
N GLN A 146 -0.31 8.01 7.12
CA GLN A 146 -0.32 7.31 5.84
C GLN A 146 -1.39 6.23 5.86
N TRP A 147 -2.12 6.08 4.77
CA TRP A 147 -3.15 5.06 4.64
C TRP A 147 -2.60 3.77 4.04
N ALA A 148 -3.19 2.66 4.50
CA ALA A 148 -3.06 1.36 3.85
C ALA A 148 -4.42 0.66 3.76
N MET A 149 -4.54 -0.19 2.75
CA MET A 149 -5.58 -1.19 2.61
C MET A 149 -5.13 -2.46 3.33
N ASP A 150 -6.00 -3.08 4.13
CA ASP A 150 -5.71 -4.40 4.68
C ASP A 150 -5.78 -5.44 3.55
N LEU A 151 -4.67 -6.12 3.28
CA LEU A 151 -4.55 -7.17 2.26
C LEU A 151 -4.39 -8.56 2.90
N THR A 152 -4.40 -8.63 4.24
CA THR A 152 -4.26 -9.88 4.99
C THR A 152 -5.29 -10.94 4.58
N PRO A 153 -6.56 -10.61 4.28
CA PRO A 153 -7.50 -11.63 3.82
C PRO A 153 -7.05 -12.37 2.56
N LEU A 154 -6.39 -11.66 1.62
CA LEU A 154 -5.94 -12.25 0.35
C LEU A 154 -4.87 -13.35 0.54
N ILE A 155 -4.10 -13.30 1.63
CA ILE A 155 -3.10 -14.31 1.94
C ILE A 155 -3.57 -15.30 3.01
N GLN A 156 -4.75 -15.12 3.60
CA GLN A 156 -5.36 -16.10 4.51
C GLN A 156 -6.29 -17.04 3.75
N ASP A 157 -7.00 -16.53 2.75
CA ASP A 157 -7.85 -17.29 1.86
C ASP A 157 -7.35 -17.17 0.41
N ASP A 158 -6.88 -18.30 -0.13
CA ASP A 158 -6.30 -18.35 -1.48
C ASP A 158 -7.39 -18.35 -2.56
N THR A 159 -8.65 -18.55 -2.17
CA THR A 159 -9.81 -18.56 -3.07
C THR A 159 -10.34 -17.16 -3.38
N LEU A 160 -9.94 -16.13 -2.60
CA LEU A 160 -10.34 -14.76 -2.85
C LEU A 160 -9.74 -14.25 -4.17
N ASP A 161 -10.62 -13.82 -5.07
CA ASP A 161 -10.23 -13.08 -6.26
C ASP A 161 -9.86 -11.64 -5.89
N VAL A 162 -8.66 -11.23 -6.29
CA VAL A 162 -8.10 -9.92 -5.94
C VAL A 162 -8.91 -8.78 -6.57
N THR A 163 -9.44 -8.99 -7.78
CA THR A 163 -10.23 -7.98 -8.49
C THR A 163 -11.55 -7.76 -7.77
N VAL A 164 -12.28 -8.84 -7.45
CA VAL A 164 -13.53 -8.79 -6.67
C VAL A 164 -13.29 -8.15 -5.32
N TYR A 165 -12.22 -8.56 -4.61
CA TYR A 165 -11.85 -8.00 -3.32
C TYR A 165 -11.65 -6.48 -3.40
N THR A 166 -10.86 -6.03 -4.38
CA THR A 166 -10.53 -4.61 -4.57
C THR A 166 -11.74 -3.78 -5.00
N LEU A 167 -12.52 -4.26 -5.97
CA LEU A 167 -13.71 -3.57 -6.47
C LEU A 167 -14.83 -3.49 -5.41
N GLY A 168 -14.85 -4.42 -4.45
CA GLY A 168 -15.79 -4.38 -3.33
C GLY A 168 -15.70 -3.09 -2.50
N PHE A 169 -14.50 -2.52 -2.32
CA PHE A 169 -14.33 -1.26 -1.59
C PHE A 169 -14.93 -0.07 -2.35
N LEU A 170 -14.75 -0.02 -3.69
CA LEU A 170 -15.36 1.01 -4.54
C LEU A 170 -16.89 0.93 -4.49
N ALA A 171 -17.45 -0.29 -4.53
CA ALA A 171 -18.88 -0.50 -4.42
C ALA A 171 -19.43 0.00 -3.08
N ARG A 172 -18.71 -0.23 -1.98
CA ARG A 172 -19.08 0.27 -0.64
C ARG A 172 -18.96 1.78 -0.54
N LEU A 173 -17.93 2.39 -1.12
CA LEU A 173 -17.85 3.86 -1.21
C LEU A 173 -19.04 4.45 -1.98
N GLN A 174 -19.38 3.87 -3.12
CA GLN A 174 -20.55 4.31 -3.90
C GLN A 174 -21.83 4.25 -3.07
N GLN A 175 -22.02 3.17 -2.30
CA GLN A 175 -23.17 3.02 -1.41
C GLN A 175 -23.15 4.03 -0.26
N ASP A 176 -22.01 4.28 0.38
CA ASP A 176 -21.86 5.27 1.45
C ASP A 176 -22.23 6.68 0.96
N VAL A 177 -21.70 7.08 -0.20
CA VAL A 177 -22.01 8.38 -0.83
C VAL A 177 -23.50 8.48 -1.15
N ALA A 178 -24.08 7.46 -1.79
CA ALA A 178 -25.50 7.45 -2.13
C ALA A 178 -26.39 7.56 -0.88
N ALA A 179 -26.06 6.81 0.18
CA ALA A 179 -26.80 6.85 1.43
C ALA A 179 -26.70 8.21 2.14
N ARG A 180 -25.54 8.89 2.08
CA ARG A 180 -25.39 10.26 2.61
C ARG A 180 -26.27 11.26 1.86
N LEU A 181 -26.29 11.18 0.54
CA LEU A 181 -27.12 12.05 -0.29
C LEU A 181 -28.62 11.81 -0.02
N GLN A 182 -29.07 10.56 0.05
CA GLN A 182 -30.46 10.21 0.38
C GLN A 182 -30.92 10.65 1.77
N ARG A 183 -30.00 10.91 2.71
CA ARG A 183 -30.35 11.49 4.02
C ARG A 183 -30.42 13.01 3.99
N ALA A 184 -29.68 13.64 3.07
CA ALA A 184 -29.58 15.09 2.95
C ALA A 184 -30.68 15.71 2.07
N TYR A 185 -31.23 14.91 1.14
CA TYR A 185 -32.29 15.27 0.20
C TYR A 185 -33.47 14.33 0.37
#